data_AF-A0A2Z6PK75-F1
#
_entry.id   AF-A0A2Z6PK75-F1
#
_cell.length_a   1.000
_cell.length_b   1.000
_cell.length_c   1.000
_cell.angle_alpha   90.00
_cell.angle_beta   90.00
_cell.angle_gamma   90.00
#
_symmetry.space_group_name_H-M   'P 1'
#
loop_
_entity.id
_entity.type
_entity.pdbx_description
1 polymer ?
#
loop_
_entity_poly.entity_id
_entity_poly.type
_entity_poly.pdbx_seq_one_letter_code
_entity_poly.pdbx_strand_id
1 'polypeptide(L)'
;MLTGDNVKTAKTIAVECGILGSLVDATERSVIEGKTFRALSNSEREEIVDSISVMGRSSLNDKLLLVQALKEEGSCGCNWGWNE
;
A
#
# COMPACT_ATOMS: atom_id res chain seq x y z
N MET A 1 5.36 4.20 -1.21
CA MET A 1 6.74 3.65 -1.19
C MET A 1 6.69 2.15 -0.98
N LEU A 2 7.49 1.36 -1.71
CA LEU A 2 7.65 -0.09 -1.49
C LEU A 2 9.12 -0.40 -1.23
N THR A 3 9.40 -1.21 -0.20
CA THR A 3 10.77 -1.63 0.12
C THR A 3 10.82 -3.08 0.61
N GLY A 4 11.95 -3.75 0.35
CA GLY A 4 12.29 -5.05 0.93
C GLY A 4 12.72 -4.97 2.39
N ASP A 5 12.95 -3.77 2.93
CA ASP A 5 13.35 -3.57 4.31
C ASP A 5 12.28 -3.95 5.32
N ASN A 6 12.69 -4.14 6.57
CA ASN A 6 11.75 -4.31 7.67
C ASN A 6 10.88 -3.05 7.83
N VAL A 7 9.63 -3.22 8.27
CA VAL A 7 8.64 -2.15 8.47
C VAL A 7 9.20 -1.00 9.30
N LYS A 8 9.94 -1.31 10.37
CA LYS A 8 10.53 -0.29 11.23
C LYS A 8 11.49 0.61 10.44
N THR A 9 12.39 0.01 9.67
CA THR A 9 13.34 0.73 8.82
C THR A 9 12.62 1.48 7.70
N ALA A 10 11.66 0.83 7.04
CA ALA A 10 10.84 1.44 6.00
C ALA A 10 10.10 2.68 6.49
N LYS A 11 9.55 2.62 7.72
CA LYS A 11 8.87 3.73 8.37
C LYS A 11 9.83 4.89 8.69
N THR A 12 11.01 4.60 9.22
CA THR A 12 12.04 5.64 9.46
C THR A 12 12.45 6.32 8.16
N ILE A 13 12.80 5.55 7.12
CA ILE A 13 13.19 6.10 5.81
C ILE A 13 12.04 6.92 5.21
N ALA A 14 10.80 6.45 5.32
CA ALA A 14 9.65 7.18 4.81
C ALA A 14 9.42 8.53 5.51
N VAL A 15 9.71 8.63 6.81
CA VAL A 15 9.68 9.91 7.54
C VAL A 15 10.84 10.81 7.10
N GLU A 16 12.05 10.27 6.97
CA GLU A 16 13.22 11.03 6.49
C GLU A 16 13.03 11.56 5.05
N CYS A 17 12.34 10.79 4.20
CA CYS A 17 11.97 11.21 2.85
C CYS A 17 10.75 12.13 2.81
N GLY A 18 10.09 12.41 3.93
CA GLY A 18 8.89 13.25 3.99
C GLY A 18 7.63 12.61 3.38
N ILE A 19 7.63 11.29 3.19
CA ILE A 19 6.44 10.52 2.74
C ILE A 19 5.44 10.38 3.89
N LEU A 20 5.94 10.23 5.12
CA LEU A 20 5.15 10.25 6.34
C LEU A 20 5.49 11.51 7.15
N GLY A 21 4.47 12.19 7.68
CA GLY A 21 4.66 13.47 8.40
C GLY A 21 5.45 13.32 9.70
N SER A 22 5.20 12.26 10.46
CA SER A 22 6.01 11.91 11.63
C SER A 22 5.89 10.42 11.96
N LEU A 23 6.79 9.93 12.82
CA LEU A 23 6.67 8.56 13.37
C LEU A 23 5.40 8.36 14.20
N VAL A 24 4.83 9.43 14.74
CA VAL A 24 3.62 9.42 15.56
C VAL A 24 2.36 9.38 14.69
N ASP A 25 2.39 10.05 13.54
CA ASP A 25 1.28 10.09 12.56
C ASP A 25 1.25 8.86 11.65
N ALA A 26 2.36 8.13 11.59
CA ALA A 26 2.49 6.88 10.87
C ALA A 26 1.71 5.75 11.58
N THR A 27 0.39 5.74 11.36
CA THR A 27 -0.58 4.75 11.84
C THR A 27 -0.43 3.40 11.12
N GLU A 28 -0.99 2.34 11.69
CA GLU A 28 -0.99 0.99 11.10
C GLU A 28 -1.70 0.90 9.74
N ARG A 29 -2.55 1.88 9.39
CA ARG A 29 -3.14 1.99 8.04
C ARG A 29 -2.15 2.53 7.02
N SER A 30 -1.25 3.43 7.42
CA SER A 30 -0.27 4.05 6.52
C SER A 30 0.92 3.15 6.19
N VAL A 31 1.23 2.19 7.06
CA VAL A 31 2.38 1.28 6.91
C VAL A 31 1.95 -0.17 7.06
N ILE A 32 2.18 -0.99 6.04
CA ILE A 32 1.81 -2.41 6.01
C ILE A 32 2.98 -3.31 5.62
N GLU A 33 2.96 -4.57 6.07
CA GLU A 33 3.87 -5.61 5.54
C GLU A 33 3.32 -6.21 4.25
N GLY A 34 4.19 -6.46 3.27
CA GLY A 34 3.80 -7.15 2.04
C GLY A 34 3.12 -8.50 2.30
N LYS A 35 3.58 -9.25 3.32
CA LYS A 35 2.94 -10.50 3.72
C LYS A 35 1.52 -10.34 4.26
N THR A 36 1.23 -9.22 4.91
CA THR A 36 -0.09 -8.91 5.47
C THR A 36 -0.97 -8.44 4.34
N PHE A 37 -0.47 -7.54 3.49
CA PHE A 37 -1.19 -7.04 2.32
C PHE A 37 -1.66 -8.16 1.39
N ARG A 38 -0.79 -9.11 1.05
CA ARG A 38 -1.18 -10.27 0.20
C ARG A 38 -2.15 -11.24 0.88
N ALA A 39 -2.22 -11.24 2.22
CA ALA A 39 -3.12 -12.12 2.97
C ALA A 39 -4.54 -11.56 3.09
N LEU A 40 -4.73 -10.26 2.83
CA LEU A 40 -6.04 -9.63 2.79
C LEU A 40 -6.86 -10.11 1.60
N SER A 41 -8.18 -10.12 1.74
CA SER A 41 -9.11 -10.30 0.63
C SER A 41 -9.05 -9.12 -0.34
N ASN A 42 -9.56 -9.29 -1.57
CA ASN A 42 -9.58 -8.19 -2.55
C ASN A 42 -10.36 -6.98 -2.03
N SER A 43 -11.54 -7.19 -1.43
CA SER A 43 -12.34 -6.10 -0.86
C SER A 43 -11.62 -5.36 0.26
N GLU A 44 -10.96 -6.07 1.19
CA GLU A 44 -10.17 -5.42 2.22
C GLU A 44 -8.99 -4.64 1.63
N ARG A 45 -8.35 -5.15 0.58
CA ARG A 45 -7.27 -4.43 -0.11
C ARG A 45 -7.80 -3.15 -0.73
N GLU A 46 -8.90 -3.20 -1.47
CA GLU A 46 -9.54 -2.02 -2.07
C GLU A 46 -9.86 -0.96 -1.01
N GLU A 47 -10.37 -1.34 0.15
CA GLU A 47 -10.69 -0.39 1.22
C GLU A 47 -9.45 0.29 1.84
N ILE A 48 -8.32 -0.41 1.92
CA ILE A 48 -7.12 0.12 2.57
C ILE A 48 -6.06 0.63 1.60
N VAL A 49 -6.16 0.33 0.30
CA VAL A 49 -5.09 0.58 -0.67
C VAL A 49 -4.72 2.05 -0.77
N ASP A 50 -5.72 2.94 -0.72
CA ASP A 50 -5.52 4.39 -0.74
C ASP A 50 -4.90 4.92 0.56
N SER A 51 -5.14 4.22 1.68
CA SER A 51 -4.56 4.58 2.97
C SER A 51 -3.09 4.14 3.13
N ILE A 52 -2.61 3.18 2.33
CA ILE A 52 -1.25 2.65 2.42
C ILE A 52 -0.26 3.60 1.74
N SER A 53 0.61 4.22 2.55
CA SER A 53 1.71 5.05 2.04
C SER A 53 3.02 4.28 1.90
N VAL A 54 3.26 3.28 2.76
CA VAL A 54 4.52 2.53 2.82
C VAL A 54 4.26 1.04 2.98
N MET A 55 4.89 0.23 2.13
CA MET A 55 4.88 -1.23 2.26
C MET A 55 6.29 -1.75 2.52
N GLY A 56 6.49 -2.37 3.69
CA GLY A 56 7.74 -3.03 4.07
C GLY A 56 7.74 -4.52 3.73
N ARG A 57 8.93 -5.13 3.60
CA ARG A 57 9.12 -6.54 3.21
C ARG A 57 8.34 -6.91 1.94
N SER A 58 8.18 -5.97 1.02
CA SER A 58 7.40 -6.18 -0.20
C SER A 58 8.16 -7.04 -1.20
N SER A 59 7.45 -7.96 -1.84
CA SER A 59 7.91 -8.73 -3.00
C SER A 59 7.42 -8.14 -4.31
N LEU A 60 7.95 -8.63 -5.44
CA LEU A 60 7.48 -8.23 -6.77
C LEU A 60 5.98 -8.51 -6.96
N ASN A 61 5.50 -9.62 -6.38
CA ASN A 61 4.09 -10.00 -6.43
C ASN A 61 3.21 -9.02 -5.63
N ASP A 62 3.69 -8.58 -4.46
CA ASP A 62 2.94 -7.62 -3.64
C ASP A 62 2.79 -6.27 -4.35
N LYS A 63 3.80 -5.87 -5.13
CA LYS A 63 3.72 -4.68 -6.00
C LYS A 63 2.63 -4.85 -7.08
N LEU A 64 2.55 -6.01 -7.72
CA LEU A 64 1.50 -6.28 -8.72
C LEU A 64 0.11 -6.23 -8.08
N LEU A 65 -0.06 -6.88 -6.93
CA LEU A 65 -1.32 -6.85 -6.18
C LEU A 65 -1.72 -5.44 -5.76
N LEU A 66 -0.76 -4.59 -5.38
CA LEU A 66 -1.02 -3.21 -5.02
C LEU A 66 -1.51 -2.41 -6.22
N VAL A 67 -0.86 -2.54 -7.37
CA VAL A 67 -1.27 -1.87 -8.61
C VAL A 67 -2.66 -2.35 -9.06
N GLN A 68 -2.96 -3.63 -8.89
CA GLN A 68 -4.29 -4.16 -9.20
C GLN A 68 -5.36 -3.60 -8.26
N ALA A 69 -5.11 -3.61 -6.95
CA ALA A 69 -6.05 -3.04 -5.97
C ALA A 69 -6.31 -1.55 -6.20
N LEU A 70 -5.28 -0.75 -6.55
CA LEU A 70 -5.45 0.67 -6.90
C LEU A 70 -6.30 0.87 -8.16
N LYS A 71 -6.20 -0.03 -9.14
CA LYS A 71 -7.05 0.02 -10.34
C LYS A 71 -8.49 -0.33 -10.04
N GLU A 72 -8.71 -1.30 -9.16
CA GLU A 72 -10.04 -1.78 -8.77
C GLU A 72 -10.76 -0.75 -7.89
N GLU A 73 -10.07 -0.14 -6.91
CA GLU A 73 -10.61 0.94 -6.07
C GLU A 73 -11.12 2.12 -6.92
N GLY A 74 -10.33 2.58 -7.89
CA GLY A 74 -10.73 3.64 -8.82
C GLY A 74 -11.81 3.24 -9.82
N SER A 75 -12.08 1.95 -10.01
CA SER A 75 -13.11 1.44 -10.93
C SER A 75 -14.49 1.31 -10.28
N CYS A 76 -14.55 1.18 -8.95
CA CYS A 76 -15.80 0.96 -8.22
C CYS A 76 -16.65 2.24 -8.01
N GLY A 77 -16.21 3.41 -8.47
CA GLY A 77 -16.99 4.66 -8.39
C GLY A 77 -17.84 5.00 -9.62
N CYS A 78 -17.42 4.61 -10.82
CA CYS A 78 -18.14 4.77 -12.09
C CYS A 78 -17.42 3.91 -13.13
N ASN A 79 -18.19 3.23 -13.98
CA ASN A 79 -17.72 2.45 -15.13
C ASN A 79 -16.91 3.34 -16.10
N TRP A 80 -15.62 3.56 -15.83
CA TRP A 80 -14.70 4.12 -16.80
C TRP A 80 -14.19 2.96 -17.65
N GLY A 81 -14.80 2.81 -18.82
CA GLY A 81 -14.37 1.88 -19.84
C GLY A 81 -12.90 2.13 -20.20
N TRP A 82 -12.02 1.32 -19.65
CA TRP A 82 -10.69 1.12 -20.19
C TRP A 82 -10.82 0.02 -21.23
N ASN A 83 -10.99 0.45 -22.49
CA ASN A 83 -10.94 -0.45 -23.64
C ASN A 83 -9.55 -1.09 -23.74
N GLU A 84 -9.58 -2.33 -24.26
CA GLU A 84 -8.44 -3.14 -24.70
C GLU A 84 -7.43 -2.40 -25.58
#